data_AF-F4RDS1-F1
#
_entry.id   AF-F4RDS1-F1
#
_cell.length_a   1.000
_cell.length_b   1.000
_cell.length_c   1.000
_cell.angle_alpha   90.00
_cell.angle_beta   90.00
_cell.angle_gamma   90.00
#
_symmetry.space_group_name_H-M   'P 1'
#
loop_
_entity.id
_entity.type
_entity.pdbx_description
1 polymer ?
#
loop_
_entity_poly.entity_id
_entity_poly.type
_entity_poly.pdbx_seq_one_letter_code
_entity_poly.pdbx_strand_id
1 'polypeptide(L)'
;MAPKKRTPSAANASPLSPTAEGSRDSKPPMASATSPLEFSSTYQFKRPPADSPVSRKVQGLSNDDRIFLTFDFEKVSKKPTKLQYYNFIRLFNPETTSKPNDLKDSLKDAFMTEVRPLLKPYILPPPPASMDTDHQQDFDPLGRKTTRKMLVKAIHQKTADATVPTGATIDDVLILYKYYVDPGMKLPPNDRFIKRPRVVPVDRLKNESMEDIVLALRYHAPRIYVRSLAMNKDTLMDLYIHFIHDETPRSPLIPGFHYTILALTATDLGDPMEHSDN
;
A
#
# COMPACT_ATOMS: atom_id res chain seq x y z
N MET A 1 36.33 21.54 -53.33
CA MET A 1 36.72 20.17 -53.72
C MET A 1 36.01 19.19 -52.81
N ALA A 2 35.15 18.36 -53.38
CA ALA A 2 34.54 17.16 -52.78
C ALA A 2 34.72 16.02 -53.83
N PRO A 3 34.37 14.74 -53.59
CA PRO A 3 34.15 13.96 -52.36
C PRO A 3 34.87 12.58 -52.40
N LYS A 4 34.74 11.73 -51.36
CA LYS A 4 34.59 10.27 -51.59
C LYS A 4 33.85 9.54 -50.47
N LYS A 5 32.65 9.07 -50.83
CA LYS A 5 31.74 8.17 -50.13
C LYS A 5 32.31 6.74 -50.05
N ARG A 6 31.95 6.00 -49.00
CA ARG A 6 31.86 4.52 -49.02
C ARG A 6 30.67 4.01 -48.19
N THR A 7 29.62 3.63 -48.92
CA THR A 7 28.73 2.47 -48.70
C THR A 7 28.61 1.83 -50.10
N PRO A 8 28.42 0.50 -50.28
CA PRO A 8 27.36 -0.31 -49.65
C PRO A 8 27.72 -1.80 -49.38
N SER A 9 26.83 -2.57 -48.74
CA SER A 9 26.21 -3.76 -49.37
C SER A 9 25.22 -4.45 -48.43
N ALA A 10 24.04 -4.75 -48.98
CA ALA A 10 22.95 -5.51 -48.40
C ALA A 10 23.04 -7.00 -48.77
N ALA A 11 22.47 -7.88 -47.94
CA ALA A 11 21.78 -9.14 -48.29
C ALA A 11 21.19 -9.71 -46.99
N ASN A 12 19.89 -9.58 -46.70
CA ASN A 12 18.79 -10.49 -47.10
C ASN A 12 19.14 -11.98 -47.01
N ALA A 13 18.55 -12.69 -46.04
CA ALA A 13 17.52 -13.72 -46.29
C ALA A 13 17.32 -14.63 -45.05
N SER A 14 16.16 -14.53 -44.40
CA SER A 14 15.40 -15.72 -43.97
C SER A 14 14.79 -16.35 -45.23
N PRO A 15 14.65 -17.69 -45.31
CA PRO A 15 13.30 -18.26 -45.16
C PRO A 15 13.23 -19.75 -44.72
N LEU A 16 11.98 -20.20 -44.50
CA LEU A 16 11.41 -21.56 -44.62
C LEU A 16 11.11 -22.38 -43.34
N SER A 17 9.81 -22.44 -43.04
CA SER A 17 9.05 -23.55 -42.42
C SER A 17 8.91 -24.75 -43.40
N PRO A 18 8.00 -25.72 -43.17
CA PRO A 18 8.01 -26.85 -42.24
C PRO A 18 8.06 -28.21 -43.01
N THR A 19 8.14 -29.35 -42.32
CA THR A 19 7.74 -30.64 -42.94
C THR A 19 7.16 -31.59 -41.91
N ALA A 20 6.11 -32.27 -42.34
CA ALA A 20 5.21 -33.11 -41.59
C ALA A 20 5.55 -34.60 -41.72
N GLU A 21 4.80 -35.38 -40.95
CA GLU A 21 4.42 -36.79 -41.12
C GLU A 21 5.40 -37.90 -40.68
N GLY A 22 4.86 -38.72 -39.77
CA GLY A 22 5.47 -39.95 -39.26
C GLY A 22 4.52 -40.63 -38.27
N SER A 23 3.32 -40.97 -38.74
CA SER A 23 2.32 -41.79 -38.05
C SER A 23 2.86 -43.19 -37.75
N ARG A 24 2.60 -43.72 -36.54
CA ARG A 24 2.20 -45.13 -36.34
C ARG A 24 1.66 -45.41 -34.94
N ASP A 25 0.56 -46.13 -34.97
CA ASP A 25 -0.29 -46.63 -33.90
C ASP A 25 0.43 -47.41 -32.80
N SER A 26 -0.07 -47.31 -31.57
CA SER A 26 -0.36 -48.44 -30.67
C SER A 26 -1.05 -47.96 -29.37
N LYS A 27 -2.30 -48.36 -29.16
CA LYS A 27 -3.06 -48.36 -27.89
C LYS A 27 -3.66 -49.77 -27.76
N PRO A 28 -4.15 -50.27 -26.60
CA PRO A 28 -3.83 -50.05 -25.17
C PRO A 28 -3.49 -51.40 -24.45
N PRO A 29 -3.22 -51.42 -23.13
CA PRO A 29 -4.28 -51.80 -22.16
C PRO A 29 -4.22 -50.95 -20.87
N MET A 30 -5.34 -50.42 -20.37
CA MET A 30 -6.28 -50.99 -19.40
C MET A 30 -5.78 -51.11 -17.95
N ALA A 31 -6.52 -50.41 -17.08
CA ALA A 31 -6.74 -50.62 -15.65
C ALA A 31 -5.55 -50.42 -14.68
N SER A 32 -5.65 -49.35 -13.88
CA SER A 32 -5.58 -49.43 -12.41
C SER A 32 -6.16 -48.14 -11.83
N ALA A 33 -7.39 -48.25 -11.36
CA ALA A 33 -8.00 -47.29 -10.45
C ALA A 33 -7.36 -47.48 -9.07
N THR A 34 -6.74 -46.43 -8.54
CA THR A 34 -6.45 -46.32 -7.11
C THR A 34 -7.23 -45.13 -6.56
N SER A 35 -7.96 -45.46 -5.51
CA SER A 35 -9.05 -44.74 -4.88
C SER A 35 -8.79 -43.26 -4.56
N PRO A 36 -9.87 -42.46 -4.48
CA PRO A 36 -9.81 -41.17 -3.83
C PRO A 36 -9.51 -41.39 -2.35
N LEU A 37 -8.53 -40.66 -1.81
CA LEU A 37 -8.42 -40.42 -0.38
C LEU A 37 -9.65 -39.60 0.06
N GLU A 38 -10.73 -40.31 0.36
CA GLU A 38 -11.79 -39.82 1.22
C GLU A 38 -11.18 -39.56 2.59
N PHE A 39 -10.76 -38.31 2.83
CA PHE A 39 -10.63 -37.80 4.18
C PHE A 39 -12.02 -37.80 4.79
N SER A 40 -12.36 -38.92 5.42
CA SER A 40 -13.44 -39.01 6.40
C SER A 40 -13.13 -38.01 7.51
N SER A 41 -13.65 -36.79 7.38
CA SER A 41 -13.67 -35.83 8.47
C SER A 41 -14.69 -36.32 9.49
N THR A 42 -14.21 -37.10 10.45
CA THR A 42 -14.96 -37.55 11.62
C THR A 42 -15.19 -36.38 12.57
N TYR A 43 -15.89 -35.35 12.11
CA TYR A 43 -16.57 -34.38 12.96
C TYR A 43 -18.07 -34.65 12.85
N GLN A 44 -18.50 -35.77 13.43
CA GLN A 44 -19.90 -35.92 13.83
C GLN A 44 -20.18 -34.86 14.90
N PHE A 45 -20.52 -33.64 14.45
CA PHE A 45 -21.26 -32.72 15.28
C PHE A 45 -22.53 -33.47 15.69
N LYS A 46 -22.70 -33.69 16.99
CA LYS A 46 -23.98 -34.09 17.57
C LYS A 46 -25.00 -33.05 17.14
N ARG A 47 -25.69 -33.33 16.04
CA ARG A 47 -26.83 -32.53 15.56
C ARG A 47 -27.82 -32.54 16.73
N PRO A 48 -28.16 -31.38 17.32
CA PRO A 48 -29.20 -31.35 18.33
C PRO A 48 -30.46 -31.99 17.74
N PRO A 49 -31.26 -32.71 18.55
CA PRO A 49 -32.47 -33.35 18.07
C PRO A 49 -33.31 -32.36 17.27
N ALA A 50 -33.82 -32.81 16.12
CA ALA A 50 -34.45 -31.98 15.09
C ALA A 50 -35.73 -31.25 15.56
N ASP A 51 -36.16 -31.46 16.80
CA ASP A 51 -37.45 -31.01 17.35
C ASP A 51 -37.37 -29.84 18.33
N SER A 52 -36.25 -29.13 18.46
CA SER A 52 -36.25 -27.89 19.25
C SER A 52 -36.98 -26.76 18.51
N PRO A 53 -37.86 -25.96 19.15
CA PRO A 53 -38.53 -24.84 18.49
C PRO A 53 -37.55 -23.79 17.97
N VAL A 54 -36.33 -23.75 18.52
CA VAL A 54 -35.22 -22.90 18.09
C VAL A 54 -34.67 -23.36 16.73
N SER A 55 -34.57 -24.68 16.48
CA SER A 55 -34.04 -25.22 15.22
C SER A 55 -34.88 -24.79 14.01
N ARG A 56 -36.21 -24.83 14.15
CA ARG A 56 -37.15 -24.42 13.10
C ARG A 56 -37.04 -22.93 12.80
N LYS A 57 -36.91 -22.10 13.84
CA LYS A 57 -36.70 -20.65 13.71
C LYS A 57 -35.37 -20.34 13.02
N VAL A 58 -34.29 -21.03 13.39
CA VAL A 58 -32.97 -20.89 12.76
C VAL A 58 -33.00 -21.28 11.27
N GLN A 59 -33.70 -22.35 10.90
CA GLN A 59 -33.83 -22.79 9.50
C GLN A 59 -34.63 -21.80 8.64
N GLY A 60 -35.60 -21.10 9.22
CA GLY A 60 -36.43 -20.09 8.55
C GLY A 60 -35.81 -18.70 8.46
N LEU A 61 -34.59 -18.48 8.98
CA LEU A 61 -33.93 -17.18 8.93
C LEU A 61 -33.59 -16.78 7.48
N SER A 62 -33.85 -15.51 7.17
CA SER A 62 -33.41 -14.90 5.91
C SER A 62 -31.88 -14.86 5.83
N ASN A 63 -31.33 -14.72 4.62
CA ASN A 63 -29.88 -14.60 4.45
C ASN A 63 -29.30 -13.39 5.22
N ASP A 64 -30.07 -12.32 5.38
CA ASP A 64 -29.65 -11.14 6.12
C ASP A 64 -29.60 -11.39 7.63
N ASP A 65 -30.52 -12.20 8.16
CA ASP A 65 -30.58 -12.54 9.59
C ASP A 65 -29.57 -13.63 9.99
N ARG A 66 -28.98 -14.34 9.03
CA ARG A 66 -27.89 -15.29 9.30
C ARG A 66 -26.63 -14.61 9.84
N ILE A 67 -26.52 -13.29 9.70
CA ILE A 67 -25.45 -12.50 10.33
C ILE A 67 -25.40 -12.68 11.85
N PHE A 68 -26.53 -12.95 12.50
CA PHE A 68 -26.60 -13.19 13.95
C PHE A 68 -26.06 -14.57 14.37
N LEU A 69 -25.81 -15.47 13.42
CA LEU A 69 -25.25 -16.82 13.63
C LEU A 69 -23.74 -16.89 13.35
N THR A 70 -23.09 -15.80 12.96
CA THR A 70 -21.65 -15.79 12.72
C THR A 70 -20.88 -16.09 14.01
N PHE A 71 -19.79 -16.85 13.89
CA PHE A 71 -18.87 -17.17 14.98
C PHE A 71 -18.41 -15.91 15.72
N ASP A 72 -17.90 -14.93 14.97
CA ASP A 72 -17.38 -13.68 15.49
C ASP A 72 -18.38 -12.54 15.29
N PHE A 73 -19.50 -12.60 16.04
CA PHE A 73 -20.57 -11.61 15.93
C PHE A 73 -20.10 -10.20 16.28
N GLU A 74 -19.12 -10.04 17.17
CA GLU A 74 -18.63 -8.73 17.60
C GLU A 74 -18.11 -7.90 16.42
N LYS A 75 -17.36 -8.53 15.50
CA LYS A 75 -16.85 -7.89 14.27
C LYS A 75 -17.96 -7.43 13.33
N VAL A 76 -19.08 -8.15 13.28
CA VAL A 76 -20.22 -7.82 12.40
C VAL A 76 -21.36 -7.09 13.11
N SER A 77 -21.27 -6.90 14.43
CA SER A 77 -22.33 -6.32 15.28
C SER A 77 -22.73 -4.89 14.89
N LYS A 78 -21.89 -4.18 14.14
CA LYS A 78 -22.20 -2.84 13.62
C LYS A 78 -23.16 -2.88 12.42
N LYS A 79 -23.20 -3.99 11.66
CA LYS A 79 -23.95 -4.11 10.40
C LYS A 79 -25.48 -4.14 10.60
N PRO A 80 -26.05 -4.87 11.57
CA PRO A 80 -27.50 -4.88 11.74
C PRO A 80 -28.04 -3.54 12.22
N THR A 81 -29.20 -3.17 11.73
CA THR A 81 -29.98 -2.00 12.17
C THR A 81 -30.66 -2.26 13.51
N LYS A 82 -31.08 -1.21 14.21
CA LYS A 82 -31.82 -1.34 15.49
C LYS A 82 -33.06 -2.23 15.36
N LEU A 83 -33.80 -2.05 14.28
CA LEU A 83 -35.02 -2.82 14.02
C LEU A 83 -34.72 -4.31 13.79
N GLN A 84 -33.62 -4.63 13.11
CA GLN A 84 -33.17 -6.01 12.92
C GLN A 84 -32.81 -6.68 14.25
N TYR A 85 -32.10 -5.99 15.15
CA TYR A 85 -31.85 -6.50 16.50
C TYR A 85 -33.15 -6.80 17.25
N TYR A 86 -34.09 -5.85 17.28
CA TYR A 86 -35.36 -6.04 17.96
C TYR A 86 -36.18 -7.21 17.38
N ASN A 87 -36.33 -7.27 16.06
CA ASN A 87 -37.09 -8.33 15.39
C ASN A 87 -36.46 -9.70 15.67
N PHE A 88 -35.13 -9.77 15.63
CA PHE A 88 -34.40 -10.99 15.90
C PHE A 88 -34.55 -11.42 17.36
N ILE A 89 -34.45 -10.50 18.32
CA ILE A 89 -34.65 -10.81 19.74
C ILE A 89 -36.08 -11.31 19.98
N ARG A 90 -37.09 -10.60 19.46
CA ARG A 90 -38.49 -10.97 19.61
C ARG A 90 -38.82 -12.33 18.98
N LEU A 91 -38.13 -12.70 17.89
CA LEU A 91 -38.30 -14.00 17.25
C LEU A 91 -37.89 -15.15 18.18
N PHE A 92 -36.81 -15.00 18.94
CA PHE A 92 -36.27 -16.05 19.81
C PHE A 92 -36.74 -15.95 21.28
N ASN A 93 -37.00 -14.74 21.77
CA ASN A 93 -37.55 -14.43 23.08
C ASN A 93 -38.77 -13.50 22.95
N PRO A 94 -40.00 -14.04 22.82
CA PRO A 94 -41.20 -13.22 22.66
C PRO A 94 -41.58 -12.42 23.91
N GLU A 95 -41.07 -12.78 25.09
CA GLU A 95 -41.31 -12.11 26.37
C GLU A 95 -40.25 -11.04 26.70
N THR A 96 -39.42 -10.65 25.73
CA THR A 96 -38.38 -9.64 25.95
C THR A 96 -38.97 -8.31 26.40
N THR A 97 -38.28 -7.65 27.33
CA THR A 97 -38.62 -6.28 27.79
C THR A 97 -38.09 -5.20 26.85
N SER A 98 -37.24 -5.59 25.90
CA SER A 98 -36.67 -4.71 24.86
C SER A 98 -37.75 -4.07 24.00
N LYS A 99 -37.58 -2.80 23.65
CA LYS A 99 -38.49 -2.03 22.79
C LYS A 99 -37.80 -1.60 21.48
N PRO A 100 -38.54 -1.41 20.39
CA PRO A 100 -37.96 -0.94 19.12
C PRO A 100 -37.23 0.40 19.20
N ASN A 101 -37.63 1.25 20.16
CA ASN A 101 -37.08 2.59 20.36
C ASN A 101 -35.82 2.61 21.26
N ASP A 102 -35.40 1.45 21.79
CA ASP A 102 -34.24 1.39 22.67
C ASP A 102 -32.94 1.75 21.91
N LEU A 103 -31.92 2.11 22.69
CA LEU A 103 -30.58 2.36 22.15
C LEU A 103 -30.04 1.09 21.51
N LYS A 104 -29.27 1.24 20.42
CA LYS A 104 -28.73 0.10 19.67
C LYS A 104 -27.85 -0.79 20.56
N ASP A 105 -27.11 -0.17 21.46
CA ASP A 105 -26.22 -0.88 22.39
C ASP A 105 -27.03 -1.69 23.41
N SER A 106 -28.13 -1.15 23.93
CA SER A 106 -29.04 -1.89 24.82
C SER A 106 -29.67 -3.10 24.13
N LEU A 107 -30.09 -2.97 22.87
CA LEU A 107 -30.60 -4.10 22.07
C LEU A 107 -29.51 -5.13 21.77
N LYS A 108 -28.27 -4.68 21.52
CA LYS A 108 -27.13 -5.58 21.33
C LYS A 108 -26.82 -6.35 22.62
N ASP A 109 -26.87 -5.70 23.77
CA ASP A 109 -26.64 -6.33 25.06
C ASP A 109 -27.72 -7.36 25.37
N ALA A 110 -29.00 -7.02 25.16
CA ALA A 110 -30.12 -7.95 25.30
C ALA A 110 -30.00 -9.17 24.36
N PHE A 111 -29.55 -8.95 23.12
CA PHE A 111 -29.24 -10.06 22.21
C PHE A 111 -28.13 -10.97 22.76
N MET A 112 -27.05 -10.39 23.28
CA MET A 112 -25.90 -11.16 23.79
C MET A 112 -26.23 -11.93 25.07
N THR A 113 -27.12 -11.40 25.92
CA THR A 113 -27.49 -12.04 27.20
C THR A 113 -28.64 -13.04 27.04
N GLU A 114 -29.70 -12.69 26.32
CA GLU A 114 -30.94 -13.48 26.27
C GLU A 114 -30.95 -14.48 25.11
N VAL A 115 -30.42 -14.10 23.94
CA VAL A 115 -30.64 -14.84 22.68
C VAL A 115 -29.39 -15.61 22.24
N ARG A 116 -28.21 -15.02 22.38
CA ARG A 116 -26.93 -15.64 22.00
C ARG A 116 -26.69 -17.00 22.69
N PRO A 117 -27.03 -17.20 23.98
CA PRO A 117 -26.88 -18.51 24.61
C PRO A 117 -27.75 -19.60 23.96
N LEU A 118 -28.97 -19.24 23.52
CA LEU A 118 -29.90 -20.16 22.84
C LEU A 118 -29.39 -20.58 21.46
N LEU A 119 -28.64 -19.70 20.80
CA LEU A 119 -28.09 -19.92 19.47
C LEU A 119 -26.75 -20.65 19.47
N LYS A 120 -26.09 -20.80 20.61
CA LYS A 120 -24.77 -21.44 20.75
C LYS A 120 -24.62 -22.77 19.98
N PRO A 121 -25.61 -23.68 19.94
CA PRO A 121 -25.52 -24.93 19.17
C PRO A 121 -25.59 -24.75 17.64
N TYR A 122 -26.06 -23.59 17.17
CA TYR A 122 -26.30 -23.27 15.77
C TYR A 122 -25.37 -22.19 15.23
N ILE A 123 -24.43 -21.70 16.04
CA ILE A 123 -23.38 -20.78 15.61
C ILE A 123 -22.53 -21.50 14.56
N LEU A 124 -22.33 -20.83 13.42
CA LEU A 124 -21.49 -21.37 12.35
C LEU A 124 -20.08 -21.64 12.89
N PRO A 125 -19.42 -22.72 12.44
CA PRO A 125 -18.03 -22.95 12.83
C PRO A 125 -17.19 -21.73 12.48
N PRO A 126 -16.08 -21.49 13.23
CA PRO A 126 -15.14 -20.46 12.84
C PRO A 126 -14.78 -20.68 11.37
N PRO A 127 -14.76 -19.62 10.53
CA PRO A 127 -14.26 -19.78 9.17
C PRO A 127 -12.87 -20.42 9.27
N PRO A 128 -12.52 -21.33 8.35
CA PRO A 128 -11.21 -21.94 8.35
C PRO A 128 -10.19 -20.83 8.51
N ALA A 129 -9.32 -20.94 9.53
CA ALA A 129 -8.24 -20.00 9.71
C ALA A 129 -7.59 -19.86 8.34
N SER A 130 -7.52 -18.63 7.82
CA SER A 130 -6.79 -18.39 6.58
C SER A 130 -5.43 -19.03 6.81
N MET A 131 -5.12 -20.09 6.06
CA MET A 131 -3.75 -20.58 6.04
C MET A 131 -2.92 -19.34 5.79
N ASP A 132 -1.97 -19.08 6.68
CA ASP A 132 -0.93 -18.10 6.45
C ASP A 132 -0.08 -18.70 5.34
N THR A 133 -0.61 -18.66 4.12
CA THR A 133 0.22 -18.65 2.95
C THR A 133 0.91 -17.30 3.03
N ASP A 134 2.02 -17.25 3.76
CA ASP A 134 3.21 -16.53 3.33
C ASP A 134 3.58 -17.09 1.95
N HIS A 135 2.70 -16.88 0.97
CA HIS A 135 3.13 -16.61 -0.37
C HIS A 135 3.91 -15.32 -0.20
N GLN A 136 5.20 -15.50 0.04
CA GLN A 136 6.25 -14.56 -0.29
C GLN A 136 6.09 -14.32 -1.79
N GLN A 137 5.06 -13.54 -2.10
CA GLN A 137 4.70 -13.05 -3.41
C GLN A 137 5.96 -12.36 -3.87
N ASP A 138 6.65 -12.96 -4.85
CA ASP A 138 8.00 -12.59 -5.31
C ASP A 138 8.23 -11.10 -5.09
N PHE A 139 8.86 -10.77 -3.96
CA PHE A 139 8.90 -9.40 -3.50
C PHE A 139 9.96 -8.71 -4.34
N ASP A 140 9.51 -8.06 -5.41
CA ASP A 140 10.36 -7.26 -6.26
C ASP A 140 10.46 -5.84 -5.66
N PRO A 141 11.58 -5.47 -5.00
CA PRO A 141 11.73 -4.14 -4.42
C PRO A 141 11.62 -3.01 -5.46
N LEU A 142 11.89 -3.27 -6.75
CA LEU A 142 11.74 -2.31 -7.85
C LEU A 142 10.40 -2.44 -8.59
N GLY A 143 9.55 -3.37 -8.16
CA GLY A 143 8.28 -3.64 -8.79
C GLY A 143 7.35 -2.44 -8.73
N ARG A 144 6.59 -2.17 -9.79
CA ARG A 144 5.61 -1.06 -9.84
C ARG A 144 4.55 -1.11 -8.74
N LYS A 145 4.32 -2.29 -8.15
CA LYS A 145 3.37 -2.51 -7.07
C LYS A 145 3.99 -2.33 -5.68
N THR A 146 5.31 -2.21 -5.61
CA THR A 146 6.03 -2.10 -4.35
C THR A 146 5.77 -0.75 -3.74
N THR A 147 5.29 -0.78 -2.50
CA THR A 147 4.98 0.42 -1.74
C THR A 147 6.07 0.69 -0.72
N ARG A 148 6.22 1.96 -0.35
CA ARG A 148 7.12 2.38 0.73
C ARG A 148 6.94 1.55 2.01
N LYS A 149 5.69 1.25 2.40
CA LYS A 149 5.39 0.46 3.60
C LYS A 149 5.95 -0.97 3.52
N MET A 150 5.92 -1.58 2.34
CA MET A 150 6.49 -2.92 2.14
C MET A 150 8.01 -2.90 2.27
N LEU A 151 8.67 -1.90 1.69
CA LEU A 151 10.12 -1.72 1.83
C LEU A 151 10.53 -1.49 3.29
N VAL A 152 9.82 -0.62 4.00
CA VAL A 152 10.05 -0.37 5.44
C VAL A 152 9.88 -1.65 6.25
N LYS A 153 8.81 -2.42 5.99
CA LYS A 153 8.59 -3.72 6.65
C LYS A 153 9.75 -4.68 6.38
N ALA A 154 10.21 -4.78 5.14
CA ALA A 154 11.31 -5.66 4.78
C ALA A 154 12.66 -5.22 5.41
N ILE A 155 12.91 -3.91 5.53
CA ILE A 155 14.07 -3.39 6.26
C ILE A 155 14.00 -3.78 7.73
N HIS A 156 12.87 -3.53 8.41
CA HIS A 156 12.73 -3.88 9.84
C HIS A 156 12.77 -5.38 10.11
N GLN A 157 12.34 -6.21 9.15
CA GLN A 157 12.48 -7.67 9.25
C GLN A 157 13.93 -8.12 9.31
N LYS A 158 14.85 -7.42 8.63
CA LYS A 158 16.27 -7.76 8.63
C LYS A 158 17.07 -6.98 9.69
N THR A 159 16.65 -5.77 10.00
CA THR A 159 17.30 -4.89 10.97
C THR A 159 16.24 -4.11 11.72
N ALA A 160 15.80 -4.65 12.87
CA ALA A 160 14.75 -4.05 13.68
C ALA A 160 15.09 -2.61 14.12
N ASP A 161 16.37 -2.33 14.36
CA ASP A 161 16.86 -1.04 14.87
C ASP A 161 17.01 0.05 13.78
N ALA A 162 16.78 -0.28 12.51
CA ALA A 162 16.91 0.69 11.42
C ALA A 162 15.86 1.80 11.56
N THR A 163 16.30 3.06 11.65
CA THR A 163 15.39 4.21 11.74
C THR A 163 15.06 4.70 10.34
N VAL A 164 13.80 4.59 9.92
CA VAL A 164 13.31 5.15 8.64
C VAL A 164 12.42 6.37 8.90
N PRO A 165 12.82 7.58 8.47
CA PRO A 165 12.02 8.78 8.67
C PRO A 165 10.63 8.70 8.03
N THR A 166 9.61 9.22 8.70
CA THR A 166 8.22 9.19 8.22
C THR A 166 8.02 9.95 6.90
N GLY A 167 8.86 10.96 6.63
CA GLY A 167 8.82 11.77 5.40
C GLY A 167 9.69 11.25 4.25
N ALA A 168 10.44 10.15 4.43
CA ALA A 168 11.32 9.63 3.38
C ALA A 168 10.51 9.22 2.13
N THR A 169 11.02 9.56 0.95
CA THR A 169 10.41 9.17 -0.33
C THR A 169 10.64 7.67 -0.60
N ILE A 170 9.97 7.12 -1.60
CA ILE A 170 10.19 5.71 -1.98
C ILE A 170 11.64 5.47 -2.42
N ASP A 171 12.24 6.43 -3.14
CA ASP A 171 13.61 6.33 -3.64
C ASP A 171 14.62 6.36 -2.48
N ASP A 172 14.38 7.20 -1.47
CA ASP A 172 15.23 7.24 -0.26
C ASP A 172 15.16 5.91 0.51
N VAL A 173 13.95 5.34 0.63
CA VAL A 173 13.77 4.04 1.30
C VAL A 173 14.37 2.90 0.47
N LEU A 174 14.41 3.00 -0.86
CA LEU A 174 15.11 2.03 -1.70
C LEU A 174 16.63 2.06 -1.47
N ILE A 175 17.21 3.24 -1.26
CA ILE A 175 18.63 3.37 -0.88
C ILE A 175 18.89 2.66 0.46
N LEU A 176 18.01 2.86 1.45
CA LEU A 176 18.11 2.15 2.74
C LEU A 176 17.90 0.64 2.58
N TYR A 177 16.96 0.23 1.75
CA TYR A 177 16.71 -1.18 1.45
C TYR A 177 17.95 -1.84 0.83
N LYS A 178 18.60 -1.19 -0.13
CA LYS A 178 19.87 -1.65 -0.69
C LYS A 178 20.93 -1.79 0.40
N TYR A 179 21.06 -0.82 1.30
CA TYR A 179 22.08 -0.88 2.35
C TYR A 179 21.85 -2.04 3.35
N TYR A 180 20.62 -2.19 3.87
CA TYR A 180 20.32 -3.18 4.90
C TYR A 180 19.99 -4.55 4.33
N VAL A 181 19.22 -4.63 3.24
CA VAL A 181 18.62 -5.87 2.74
C VAL A 181 19.39 -6.48 1.58
N ASP A 182 19.68 -5.72 0.54
CA ASP A 182 20.38 -6.23 -0.66
C ASP A 182 21.44 -5.24 -1.19
N PRO A 183 22.70 -5.33 -0.70
CA PRO A 183 23.78 -4.46 -1.16
C PRO A 183 24.10 -4.58 -2.66
N GLY A 184 23.78 -5.73 -3.27
CA GLY A 184 24.00 -6.00 -4.69
C GLY A 184 22.98 -5.34 -5.61
N MET A 185 21.89 -4.82 -5.04
CA MET A 185 20.80 -4.19 -5.78
C MET A 185 21.28 -3.01 -6.62
N LYS A 186 20.94 -3.02 -7.92
CA LYS A 186 21.21 -1.92 -8.84
C LYS A 186 20.04 -0.95 -8.84
N LEU A 187 20.17 0.13 -8.09
CA LEU A 187 19.21 1.23 -8.11
C LEU A 187 19.43 2.10 -9.35
N PRO A 188 18.36 2.64 -9.97
CA PRO A 188 18.49 3.72 -10.92
C PRO A 188 19.25 4.91 -10.29
N PRO A 189 20.04 5.65 -11.08
CA PRO A 189 20.72 6.84 -10.58
C PRO A 189 19.69 7.85 -10.06
N ASN A 190 19.88 8.30 -8.82
CA ASN A 190 19.05 9.34 -8.23
C ASN A 190 19.57 10.71 -8.68
N ASP A 191 19.08 11.16 -9.83
CA ASP A 191 19.50 12.43 -10.43
C ASP A 191 18.91 13.67 -9.72
N ARG A 192 18.00 13.48 -8.75
CA ARG A 192 17.27 14.56 -8.07
C ARG A 192 18.20 15.62 -7.48
N PHE A 193 19.35 15.20 -6.94
CA PHE A 193 20.31 16.07 -6.26
C PHE A 193 21.54 16.43 -7.10
N ILE A 194 21.66 15.85 -8.29
CA ILE A 194 22.82 16.02 -9.17
C ILE A 194 22.47 17.00 -10.30
N LYS A 195 21.22 16.97 -10.77
CA LYS A 195 20.77 17.84 -11.85
C LYS A 195 20.33 19.21 -11.32
N ARG A 196 20.36 20.19 -12.22
CA ARG A 196 19.79 21.52 -11.99
C ARG A 196 18.31 21.37 -11.55
N PRO A 197 17.94 21.84 -10.35
CA PRO A 197 16.56 21.78 -9.89
C PRO A 197 15.68 22.69 -10.76
N ARG A 198 14.50 22.20 -11.11
CA ARG A 198 13.52 22.97 -11.89
C ARG A 198 12.96 24.11 -11.04
N VAL A 199 12.68 25.24 -11.69
CA VAL A 199 11.93 26.32 -11.05
C VAL A 199 10.45 25.93 -11.05
N VAL A 200 9.85 25.90 -9.86
CA VAL A 200 8.46 25.48 -9.63
C VAL A 200 7.58 26.73 -9.52
N PRO A 201 6.43 26.80 -10.22
CA PRO A 201 5.49 27.91 -10.06
C PRO A 201 4.99 28.05 -8.62
N VAL A 202 4.76 29.29 -8.17
CA VAL A 202 4.38 29.62 -6.79
C VAL A 202 3.14 28.84 -6.29
N ASP A 203 2.16 28.61 -7.17
CA ASP A 203 0.93 27.84 -6.85
C ASP A 203 1.19 26.38 -6.49
N ARG A 204 2.26 25.80 -7.05
CA ARG A 204 2.64 24.40 -6.86
C ARG A 204 3.63 24.20 -5.73
N LEU A 205 4.27 25.27 -5.27
CA LEU A 205 5.30 25.25 -4.23
C LEU A 205 4.80 24.63 -2.91
N LYS A 206 3.49 24.74 -2.61
CA LYS A 206 2.87 24.09 -1.44
C LYS A 206 3.00 22.57 -1.43
N ASN A 207 3.13 21.94 -2.59
CA ASN A 207 3.24 20.49 -2.73
C ASN A 207 4.70 20.02 -2.71
N GLU A 208 5.66 20.94 -2.82
CA GLU A 208 7.07 20.61 -2.81
C GLU A 208 7.55 20.25 -1.40
N SER A 209 8.58 19.40 -1.34
CA SER A 209 9.25 19.07 -0.09
C SER A 209 10.16 20.22 0.35
N MET A 210 10.41 20.34 1.66
CA MET A 210 11.38 21.34 2.16
C MET A 210 12.77 21.13 1.55
N GLU A 211 13.15 19.88 1.28
CA GLU A 211 14.43 19.53 0.71
C GLU A 211 14.57 20.02 -0.74
N ASP A 212 13.53 19.87 -1.57
CA ASP A 212 13.53 20.40 -2.95
C ASP A 212 13.59 21.92 -2.97
N ILE A 213 12.87 22.57 -2.05
CA ILE A 213 12.88 24.03 -1.91
C ILE A 213 14.29 24.51 -1.50
N VAL A 214 14.92 23.84 -0.53
CA VAL A 214 16.29 24.15 -0.09
C VAL A 214 17.30 23.90 -1.20
N LEU A 215 17.18 22.79 -1.93
CA LEU A 215 18.05 22.48 -3.06
C LEU A 215 17.96 23.56 -4.14
N ALA A 216 16.75 23.96 -4.50
CA ALA A 216 16.51 25.02 -5.47
C ALA A 216 17.05 26.38 -4.99
N LEU A 217 16.86 26.73 -3.71
CA LEU A 217 17.44 27.94 -3.12
C LEU A 217 18.96 27.93 -3.18
N ARG A 218 19.59 26.81 -2.83
CA ARG A 218 21.05 26.67 -2.90
C ARG A 218 21.58 26.79 -4.33
N TYR A 219 20.83 26.29 -5.31
CA TYR A 219 21.24 26.32 -6.70
C TYR A 219 21.04 27.70 -7.35
N HIS A 220 19.84 28.28 -7.22
CA HIS A 220 19.48 29.52 -7.92
C HIS A 220 19.82 30.78 -7.12
N ALA A 221 19.90 30.68 -5.79
CA ALA A 221 20.24 31.78 -4.88
C ALA A 221 21.34 31.36 -3.88
N PRO A 222 22.54 30.94 -4.33
CA PRO A 222 23.59 30.36 -3.49
C PRO A 222 24.10 31.30 -2.40
N ARG A 223 23.92 32.62 -2.57
CA ARG A 223 24.26 33.62 -1.57
C ARG A 223 23.34 33.61 -0.35
N ILE A 224 22.21 32.93 -0.41
CA ILE A 224 21.22 32.95 0.67
C ILE A 224 21.48 31.77 1.61
N TYR A 225 21.89 32.09 2.83
CA TYR A 225 21.98 31.12 3.92
C TYR A 225 20.69 31.16 4.75
N VAL A 226 19.92 30.06 4.73
CA VAL A 226 18.71 29.92 5.56
C VAL A 226 19.11 29.57 6.98
N ARG A 227 18.66 30.36 7.97
CA ARG A 227 18.97 30.09 9.39
C ARG A 227 18.17 28.90 9.88
N SER A 228 18.81 28.03 10.66
CA SER A 228 18.19 26.80 11.21
C SER A 228 16.90 27.07 11.99
N LEU A 229 16.86 28.15 12.79
CA LEU A 229 15.68 28.57 13.56
C LEU A 229 14.46 28.88 12.68
N ALA A 230 14.70 29.26 11.42
CA ALA A 230 13.67 29.64 10.47
C ALA A 230 13.45 28.57 9.38
N MET A 231 14.09 27.40 9.52
CA MET A 231 14.01 26.28 8.57
C MET A 231 12.69 25.52 8.72
N ASN A 232 11.59 26.20 8.41
CA ASN A 232 10.25 25.61 8.31
C ASN A 232 9.71 25.80 6.89
N LYS A 233 8.65 25.06 6.55
CA LYS A 233 8.12 25.03 5.18
C LYS A 233 7.64 26.40 4.71
N ASP A 234 6.93 27.15 5.53
CA ASP A 234 6.35 28.45 5.14
C ASP A 234 7.45 29.49 4.88
N THR A 235 8.44 29.60 5.77
CA THR A 235 9.58 30.49 5.56
C THR A 235 10.37 30.11 4.31
N LEU A 236 10.61 28.81 4.08
CA LEU A 236 11.33 28.36 2.89
C LEU A 236 10.57 28.70 1.60
N MET A 237 9.24 28.60 1.63
CA MET A 237 8.39 29.02 0.52
C MET A 237 8.49 30.52 0.27
N ASP A 238 8.41 31.33 1.33
CA ASP A 238 8.53 32.79 1.21
C ASP A 238 9.92 33.19 0.69
N LEU A 239 10.99 32.54 1.17
CA LEU A 239 12.35 32.74 0.65
C LEU A 239 12.47 32.37 -0.83
N TYR A 240 11.84 31.27 -1.24
CA TYR A 240 11.82 30.84 -2.65
C TYR A 240 11.10 31.88 -3.52
N ILE A 241 9.92 32.35 -3.08
CA ILE A 241 9.15 33.39 -3.78
C ILE A 241 10.01 34.65 -3.93
N HIS A 242 10.66 35.08 -2.85
CA HIS A 242 11.45 36.31 -2.85
C HIS A 242 12.73 36.21 -3.69
N PHE A 243 13.50 35.12 -3.58
CA PHE A 243 14.84 35.03 -4.20
C PHE A 243 14.90 34.32 -5.54
N ILE A 244 13.90 33.50 -5.90
CA ILE A 244 13.89 32.76 -7.16
C ILE A 244 12.89 33.37 -8.14
N HIS A 245 11.72 33.81 -7.66
CA HIS A 245 10.70 34.44 -8.51
C HIS A 245 10.74 35.98 -8.48
N ASP A 246 11.55 36.58 -7.60
CA ASP A 246 11.59 38.05 -7.40
C ASP A 246 10.20 38.64 -7.10
N GLU A 247 9.38 37.88 -6.37
CA GLU A 247 8.01 38.24 -6.00
C GLU A 247 7.93 38.67 -4.52
N THR A 248 6.84 39.34 -4.15
CA THR A 248 6.59 39.71 -2.75
C THR A 248 6.22 38.46 -1.94
N PRO A 249 6.95 38.12 -0.86
CA PRO A 249 6.62 36.97 -0.03
C PRO A 249 5.30 37.19 0.71
N ARG A 250 4.69 36.09 1.19
CA ARG A 250 3.40 36.14 1.91
C ARG A 250 3.58 36.71 3.31
N SER A 251 4.74 36.44 3.91
CA SER A 251 5.11 36.91 5.25
C SER A 251 6.38 37.77 5.18
N PRO A 252 6.56 38.72 6.11
CA PRO A 252 7.76 39.55 6.13
C PRO A 252 9.00 38.72 6.43
N LEU A 253 9.97 38.75 5.52
CA LEU A 253 11.27 38.10 5.67
C LEU A 253 12.28 39.08 6.28
N ILE A 254 12.64 38.83 7.54
CA ILE A 254 13.62 39.62 8.31
C ILE A 254 15.06 39.10 8.05
N PRO A 255 15.96 39.88 7.43
CA PRO A 255 17.38 39.55 7.30
C PRO A 255 18.04 39.41 8.68
N GLY A 256 18.93 38.45 8.82
CA GLY A 256 19.57 38.13 10.09
C GLY A 256 18.72 37.26 11.01
N PHE A 257 17.39 37.16 10.83
CA PHE A 257 16.54 36.21 11.56
C PHE A 257 16.16 35.00 10.70
N HIS A 258 15.58 35.22 9.52
CA HIS A 258 15.17 34.12 8.64
C HIS A 258 16.31 33.64 7.74
N TYR A 259 17.07 34.58 7.20
CA TYR A 259 18.17 34.30 6.28
C TYR A 259 19.31 35.29 6.46
N THR A 260 20.48 34.93 5.94
CA THR A 260 21.66 35.80 5.86
C THR A 260 22.16 35.80 4.42
N ILE A 261 22.55 36.96 3.91
CA ILE A 261 23.19 37.07 2.59
C ILE A 261 24.70 36.91 2.79
N LEU A 262 25.26 35.88 2.18
CA LEU A 262 26.68 35.59 2.16
C LEU A 262 27.36 36.47 1.10
N ALA A 263 28.49 37.06 1.47
CA ALA A 263 29.37 37.78 0.55
C ALA A 263 30.19 36.79 -0.28
N LEU A 264 29.53 36.08 -1.21
CA LEU A 264 30.20 35.16 -2.14
C LEU A 264 30.74 35.94 -3.35
N THR A 265 32.04 35.78 -3.59
CA THR A 265 32.72 36.32 -4.77
C THR A 265 32.51 35.41 -5.99
N ALA A 266 32.77 35.92 -7.20
CA ALA A 266 32.66 35.12 -8.43
C ALA A 266 33.58 33.90 -8.41
N THR A 267 34.73 33.99 -7.74
CA THR A 267 35.66 32.88 -7.52
C THR A 267 35.11 31.80 -6.60
N ASP A 268 34.18 32.13 -5.69
CA ASP A 268 33.59 31.16 -4.76
C ASP A 268 32.48 30.31 -5.39
N LEU A 269 31.86 30.81 -6.48
CA LEU A 269 30.71 30.18 -7.11
C LEU A 269 31.10 29.14 -8.17
N GLY A 270 32.39 29.11 -8.57
CA GLY A 270 32.86 28.35 -9.73
C GLY A 270 32.22 28.83 -11.03
N ASP A 271 32.87 28.60 -12.16
CA ASP A 271 32.15 28.71 -13.43
C ASP A 271 30.97 27.74 -13.38
N PRO A 272 29.73 28.16 -13.74
CA PRO A 272 28.61 27.26 -13.81
C PRO A 272 29.03 26.13 -14.74
N MET A 273 29.07 24.89 -14.24
CA MET A 273 29.49 23.74 -15.03
C MET A 273 28.59 23.59 -16.26
N GLU A 274 28.98 24.25 -17.36
CA GLU A 274 28.59 23.86 -18.70
C GLU A 274 29.27 22.52 -18.94
N HIS A 275 28.57 21.45 -18.56
CA HIS A 275 28.90 20.13 -19.05
C HIS A 275 28.75 20.17 -20.57
N SER A 276 29.91 20.19 -21.23
CA SER A 276 30.07 19.81 -22.62
C SER A 276 29.51 18.42 -22.83
N ASP A 277 28.34 18.34 -23.46
CA ASP A 277 27.82 17.11 -24.03
C ASP A 277 28.82 16.61 -25.09
N ASN A 278 29.42 15.45 -24.83
CA ASN A 278 30.20 14.68 -25.79
C ASN A 278 29.85 13.20 -25.63
#